data_AF-A0A0Q5DG52-F1
#
_entry.id   AF-A0A0Q5DG52-F1
#
_cell.length_a   1.000
_cell.length_b   1.000
_cell.length_c   1.000
_cell.angle_alpha   90.00
_cell.angle_beta   90.00
_cell.angle_gamma   90.00
#
_symmetry.space_group_name_H-M   'P 1'
#
loop_
_entity.id
_entity.type
_entity.pdbx_description
1 polymer ?
#
loop_
_entity_poly.entity_id
_entity_poly.type
_entity_poly.pdbx_seq_one_letter_code
_entity_poly.pdbx_strand_id
1 'polypeptide(L)'
;MNARSLIPSRVRLLVPVLGSDTDGEALGACRAIGRTLAGAGLDFHALADAISTPASPLANLSPYRAGQPPAYRPQRRHAWVFTEKQTADHRQMARYCRDNDRGRLSRRERNFIWTIATHGRELTVPQADWLADITDRLEKEDGRTCA
;
A
#
# COMPACT_ATOMS: atom_id res chain seq x y z
N MET A 1 21.21 24.19 -20.99
CA MET A 1 21.56 22.89 -20.38
C MET A 1 20.26 22.14 -20.16
N ASN A 2 20.09 20.94 -20.72
CA ASN A 2 18.82 20.20 -20.64
C ASN A 2 18.75 19.48 -19.28
N ALA A 3 17.70 19.70 -18.48
CA ALA A 3 17.56 19.06 -17.16
C ALA A 3 17.74 17.52 -17.17
N ARG A 4 17.41 16.88 -18.30
CA ARG A 4 17.62 15.45 -18.55
C ARG A 4 19.08 15.00 -18.54
N SER A 5 20.05 15.88 -18.81
CA SER A 5 21.48 15.53 -18.79
C SER A 5 22.07 15.48 -17.38
N LEU A 6 21.37 15.99 -16.37
CA LEU A 6 21.82 15.99 -14.98
C LEU A 6 21.44 14.70 -14.24
N ILE A 7 20.46 13.95 -14.75
CA ILE A 7 20.03 12.69 -14.14
C ILE A 7 21.06 11.59 -14.44
N PRO A 8 21.62 10.93 -13.41
CA PRO A 8 22.56 9.83 -13.63
C PRO A 8 21.93 8.69 -14.46
N SER A 9 22.64 8.25 -15.50
CA SER A 9 22.15 7.21 -16.43
C SER A 9 21.77 5.89 -15.75
N ARG A 10 22.39 5.57 -14.59
CA ARG A 10 22.06 4.40 -13.76
C ARG A 10 20.61 4.38 -13.28
N VAL A 11 19.96 5.54 -13.12
CA VAL A 11 18.55 5.62 -12.73
C VAL A 11 17.66 4.93 -13.78
N ARG A 12 17.98 5.06 -15.06
CA ARG A 12 17.22 4.43 -16.16
C ARG A 12 17.17 2.91 -16.04
N LEU A 13 18.21 2.28 -15.50
CA LEU A 13 18.29 0.83 -15.33
C LEU A 13 17.46 0.33 -14.14
N LEU A 14 17.18 1.20 -13.17
CA LEU A 14 16.45 0.85 -11.95
C LEU A 14 14.94 1.08 -12.08
N VAL A 15 14.50 1.94 -13.00
CA VAL A 15 13.07 2.24 -13.22
C VAL A 15 12.23 0.99 -13.53
N PRO A 16 12.66 0.05 -14.38
CA PRO A 16 11.89 -1.18 -14.62
C PRO A 16 11.70 -2.05 -13.37
N VAL A 17 12.69 -2.08 -12.48
CA VAL A 17 12.67 -2.91 -11.25
C VAL A 17 11.62 -2.41 -10.25
N LEU A 18 11.19 -1.15 -10.36
CA LEU A 18 10.06 -0.63 -9.58
C LEU A 18 8.74 -1.36 -9.88
N GLY A 19 8.64 -2.04 -11.02
CA GLY A 19 7.50 -2.87 -11.39
C GLY A 19 7.62 -4.35 -11.01
N SER A 20 8.59 -4.74 -10.17
CA SER A 20 8.72 -6.12 -9.70
C SER A 20 7.53 -6.52 -8.80
N ASP A 21 7.07 -7.77 -8.93
CA ASP A 21 6.05 -8.39 -8.06
C ASP A 21 6.57 -8.69 -6.65
N THR A 22 7.89 -8.52 -6.43
CA THR A 22 8.51 -8.70 -5.12
C THR A 22 8.72 -7.34 -4.45
N ASP A 23 7.97 -7.08 -3.37
CA ASP A 23 8.05 -5.82 -2.60
C ASP A 23 9.50 -5.45 -2.21
N GLY A 24 10.32 -6.45 -1.85
CA GLY A 24 11.71 -6.24 -1.48
C GLY A 24 12.58 -5.71 -2.62
N GLU A 25 12.32 -6.15 -3.85
CA GLU A 25 13.04 -5.69 -5.04
C GLU A 25 12.59 -4.29 -5.45
N ALA A 26 11.29 -4.03 -5.47
CA ALA A 26 10.74 -2.71 -5.77
C ALA A 26 11.21 -1.65 -4.76
N LEU A 27 11.16 -1.98 -3.45
CA LEU A 27 11.65 -1.10 -2.39
C LEU A 27 13.17 -0.92 -2.46
N GLY A 28 13.91 -1.99 -2.78
CA GLY A 28 15.36 -1.95 -2.97
C GLY A 28 15.76 -1.03 -4.13
N ALA A 29 15.05 -1.13 -5.26
CA ALA A 29 15.23 -0.28 -6.42
C ALA A 29 14.89 1.19 -6.12
N CYS A 30 13.78 1.46 -5.45
CA CYS A 30 13.41 2.81 -5.02
C CYS A 30 14.51 3.45 -4.16
N ARG A 31 15.01 2.73 -3.14
CA ARG A 31 16.13 3.20 -2.30
C ARG A 31 17.42 3.40 -3.10
N ALA A 32 17.72 2.52 -4.06
CA ALA A 32 18.90 2.65 -4.91
C ALA A 32 18.83 3.87 -5.84
N ILE A 33 17.65 4.19 -6.38
CA ILE A 33 17.40 5.40 -7.16
C ILE A 33 17.65 6.63 -6.28
N GLY A 34 17.06 6.67 -5.08
CA GLY A 34 17.26 7.78 -4.14
C GLY A 34 18.73 8.04 -3.82
N ARG A 35 19.51 6.99 -3.52
CA ARG A 35 20.97 7.12 -3.29
C ARG A 35 21.72 7.60 -4.53
N THR A 36 21.33 7.13 -5.72
CA THR A 36 21.97 7.52 -6.98
C THR A 36 21.75 8.99 -7.29
N LEU A 37 20.54 9.50 -7.06
CA LEU A 37 20.21 10.91 -7.20
C LEU A 37 20.93 11.77 -6.16
N ALA A 38 20.94 11.34 -4.90
CA ALA A 38 21.62 12.04 -3.81
C ALA A 38 23.13 12.19 -4.08
N GLY A 39 23.76 11.17 -4.68
CA GLY A 39 25.17 11.25 -5.11
C GLY A 39 25.46 12.33 -6.16
N ALA A 40 24.43 12.82 -6.86
CA ALA A 40 24.50 13.94 -7.79
C ALA A 40 23.92 15.25 -7.22
N GLY A 41 23.56 15.27 -5.92
CA GLY A 41 22.90 16.43 -5.29
C GLY A 41 21.44 16.64 -5.74
N LEU A 42 20.78 15.60 -6.25
CA LEU A 42 19.41 15.63 -6.76
C LEU A 42 18.47 14.78 -5.91
N ASP A 43 17.17 14.97 -6.10
CA ASP A 43 16.10 14.20 -5.45
C ASP A 43 15.05 13.70 -6.47
N PHE A 44 14.00 13.05 -5.96
CA PHE A 44 12.91 12.56 -6.79
C PHE A 44 12.09 13.67 -7.46
N HIS A 45 12.09 14.89 -6.91
CA HIS A 45 11.43 16.04 -7.53
C HIS A 45 12.21 16.51 -8.76
N ALA A 46 13.54 16.61 -8.64
CA ALA A 46 14.41 16.91 -9.78
C ALA A 46 14.30 15.85 -10.88
N LEU A 47 14.16 14.57 -10.52
CA LEU A 47 13.87 13.50 -11.47
C LEU A 47 12.52 13.69 -12.17
N ALA A 48 11.46 14.04 -11.42
CA ALA A 48 10.12 14.30 -11.95
C ALA A 48 10.09 15.50 -12.93
N ASP A 49 10.82 16.56 -12.60
CA ASP A 49 10.97 17.73 -13.46
C ASP A 49 11.72 17.39 -14.75
N ALA A 50 12.75 16.53 -14.67
CA ALA A 50 13.50 16.09 -15.83
C ALA A 50 12.69 15.20 -16.80
N ILE A 51 11.77 14.38 -16.28
CA ILE A 51 10.91 13.53 -17.14
C ILE A 51 9.69 14.26 -17.69
N SER A 52 9.22 15.31 -17.00
CA SER A 52 8.04 16.07 -17.42
C SER A 52 8.16 16.54 -18.87
N THR A 53 7.24 16.07 -19.71
CA THR A 53 7.11 16.48 -21.11
C THR A 53 6.75 17.96 -21.17
N PRO A 54 7.31 18.77 -22.09
CA PRO A 54 6.82 20.13 -22.29
C PRO A 54 5.32 20.09 -22.52
N ALA A 55 4.61 20.94 -21.80
CA ALA A 55 3.15 20.93 -21.68
C ALA A 55 2.50 20.74 -23.05
N SER A 56 1.73 19.66 -23.19
CA SER A 56 0.77 19.54 -24.29
C SER A 56 -0.07 20.82 -24.30
N PRO A 57 -0.39 21.41 -25.47
CA PRO A 57 -1.23 22.61 -25.56
C PRO A 57 -2.59 22.46 -24.85
N LEU A 58 -3.03 21.22 -24.60
CA LEU A 58 -4.25 20.89 -23.85
C LEU A 58 -4.09 21.02 -22.32
N ALA A 59 -2.88 21.20 -21.79
CA ALA A 59 -2.65 21.37 -20.35
C ALA A 59 -3.24 22.70 -19.82
N ASN A 60 -3.49 23.67 -20.70
CA ASN A 60 -4.14 24.95 -20.34
C ASN A 60 -5.65 24.83 -20.11
N LEU A 61 -6.27 23.68 -20.41
CA LEU A 61 -7.66 23.40 -20.05
C LEU A 61 -7.79 22.76 -18.66
N SER A 62 -6.67 22.47 -17.99
CA SER A 62 -6.70 22.00 -16.61
C SER A 62 -6.84 23.20 -15.67
N PRO A 63 -7.93 23.33 -14.89
CA PRO A 63 -8.13 24.43 -13.94
C PRO A 63 -7.13 24.42 -12.76
N TYR A 64 -6.11 23.57 -12.80
CA TYR A 64 -5.16 23.33 -11.71
C TYR A 64 -3.87 24.16 -11.78
N ARG A 65 -3.74 25.16 -12.65
CA ARG A 65 -2.53 25.99 -12.69
C ARG A 65 -2.76 27.48 -12.61
N ALA A 66 -3.11 27.95 -11.42
CA ALA A 66 -2.71 29.26 -10.90
C ALA A 66 -2.81 29.28 -9.37
N GLY A 67 -1.68 29.14 -8.67
CA GLY A 67 -1.39 29.85 -7.41
C GLY A 67 -2.30 29.69 -6.18
N GLN A 68 -3.32 28.85 -6.16
CA GLN A 68 -4.12 28.58 -4.96
C GLN A 68 -3.67 27.25 -4.37
N PRO A 69 -3.16 27.18 -3.11
CA PRO A 69 -3.07 25.89 -2.45
C PRO A 69 -4.48 25.31 -2.50
N PRO A 70 -4.67 24.06 -2.98
CA PRO A 70 -5.99 23.47 -2.97
C PRO A 70 -6.47 23.59 -1.53
N ALA A 71 -7.56 24.33 -1.30
CA ALA A 71 -8.26 24.25 -0.02
C ALA A 71 -8.35 22.75 0.25
N TYR A 72 -7.73 22.32 1.35
CA TYR A 72 -7.71 20.92 1.75
C TYR A 72 -9.16 20.47 1.82
N ARG A 73 -9.66 19.96 0.70
CA ARG A 73 -10.87 19.17 0.66
C ARG A 73 -10.35 17.84 1.13
N PRO A 74 -10.57 17.42 2.39
CA PRO A 74 -10.37 16.02 2.71
C PRO A 74 -11.11 15.29 1.61
N GLN A 75 -10.37 14.51 0.81
CA GLN A 75 -11.02 13.58 -0.08
C GLN A 75 -12.01 12.87 0.82
N ARG A 76 -13.30 13.10 0.60
CA ARG A 76 -14.34 12.18 1.03
C ARG A 76 -14.08 10.93 0.22
N ARG A 77 -12.99 10.21 0.56
CA ARG A 77 -13.03 8.77 0.62
C ARG A 77 -14.34 8.55 1.35
N HIS A 78 -15.31 7.93 0.68
CA HIS A 78 -16.33 7.24 1.43
C HIS A 78 -15.54 6.30 2.33
N ALA A 79 -15.26 6.76 3.55
CA ALA A 79 -14.73 5.94 4.60
C ALA A 79 -15.83 4.92 4.75
N TRP A 80 -15.60 3.74 4.20
CA TRP A 80 -16.43 2.59 4.46
C TRP A 80 -16.22 2.30 5.95
N VAL A 81 -16.97 3.03 6.77
CA VAL A 81 -17.01 2.85 8.22
C VAL A 81 -17.91 1.66 8.42
N PHE A 82 -17.33 0.56 8.87
CA PHE A 82 -18.09 -0.60 9.30
C PHE A 82 -19.04 -0.18 10.42
N THR A 83 -20.26 -0.71 10.41
CA THR A 83 -21.16 -0.55 11.55
C THR A 83 -20.52 -1.09 12.83
N GLU A 84 -20.97 -0.62 13.99
CA GLU A 84 -20.49 -1.12 15.29
C GLU A 84 -20.63 -2.65 15.38
N LYS A 85 -21.74 -3.18 14.85
CA LYS A 85 -21.98 -4.61 14.74
C LYS A 85 -20.93 -5.32 13.88
N GLN A 86 -20.68 -4.84 12.67
CA GLN A 86 -19.65 -5.43 11.79
C GLN A 86 -18.26 -5.37 12.43
N THR A 87 -17.94 -4.30 13.16
CA THR A 87 -16.68 -4.18 13.89
C THR A 87 -16.59 -5.21 15.02
N ALA A 88 -17.69 -5.46 15.74
CA ALA A 88 -17.76 -6.50 16.76
C ALA A 88 -17.61 -7.91 16.16
N ASP A 89 -18.29 -8.17 15.03
CA ASP A 89 -18.22 -9.44 14.31
C ASP A 89 -16.77 -9.73 13.85
N HIS A 90 -16.09 -8.75 13.25
CA HIS A 90 -14.68 -8.89 12.87
C HIS A 90 -13.77 -9.16 14.06
N ARG A 91 -14.02 -8.52 15.21
CA ARG A 91 -13.24 -8.80 16.44
C ARG A 91 -13.48 -10.21 16.94
N GLN A 92 -14.70 -10.70 16.86
CA GLN A 92 -15.03 -12.07 17.22
C GLN A 92 -14.33 -13.07 16.30
N MET A 93 -14.35 -12.84 14.99
CA MET A 93 -13.63 -13.67 14.01
C MET A 93 -12.13 -13.70 14.28
N ALA A 94 -11.52 -12.54 14.57
CA ALA A 94 -10.09 -12.48 14.90
C ALA A 94 -9.75 -13.24 16.19
N ARG A 95 -10.61 -13.17 17.23
CA ARG A 95 -10.43 -13.96 18.45
C ARG A 95 -10.54 -15.46 18.17
N TYR A 96 -11.55 -15.86 17.39
CA TYR A 96 -11.70 -17.25 16.95
C TYR A 96 -10.45 -17.74 16.21
N CYS A 97 -9.93 -16.96 15.25
CA CYS A 97 -8.72 -17.32 14.52
C CYS A 97 -7.48 -17.46 15.42
N ARG A 98 -7.33 -16.56 16.41
CA ARG A 98 -6.23 -16.60 17.37
C ARG A 98 -6.30 -17.86 18.24
N ASP A 99 -7.48 -18.16 18.75
CA ASP A 99 -7.68 -19.26 19.70
C ASP A 99 -7.64 -20.63 18.97
N ASN A 100 -7.92 -20.65 17.66
CA ASN A 100 -7.82 -21.83 16.79
C ASN A 100 -6.55 -21.88 15.92
N ASP A 101 -5.54 -21.05 16.20
CA ASP A 101 -4.29 -21.02 15.43
C ASP A 101 -3.68 -22.43 15.36
N ARG A 102 -3.49 -23.13 16.48
CA ARG A 102 -2.94 -24.52 16.55
C ARG A 102 -1.71 -24.76 15.64
N GLY A 103 -0.98 -23.71 15.24
CA GLY A 103 0.13 -23.76 14.28
C GLY A 103 -0.25 -23.72 12.79
N ARG A 104 -1.54 -23.58 12.47
CA ARG A 104 -2.13 -23.53 11.12
C ARG A 104 -2.04 -22.14 10.49
N LEU A 105 -1.88 -21.08 11.29
CA LEU A 105 -1.69 -19.73 10.75
C LEU A 105 -0.22 -19.45 10.46
N SER A 106 0.02 -18.88 9.27
CA SER A 106 1.32 -18.34 8.92
C SER A 106 1.71 -17.19 9.86
N ARG A 107 3.01 -16.88 9.91
CA ARG A 107 3.53 -15.77 10.71
C ARG A 107 2.87 -14.42 10.36
N ARG A 108 2.52 -14.21 9.09
CA ARG A 108 1.85 -13.00 8.59
C ARG A 108 0.40 -12.92 9.11
N GLU A 109 -0.33 -14.02 9.02
CA GLU A 109 -1.71 -14.11 9.50
C GLU A 109 -1.78 -13.95 11.02
N ARG A 110 -0.89 -14.60 11.78
CA ARG A 110 -0.80 -14.39 13.23
C ARG A 110 -0.63 -12.93 13.63
N ASN A 111 0.27 -12.21 12.97
CA ASN A 111 0.51 -10.80 13.26
C ASN A 111 -0.74 -9.95 12.93
N PHE A 112 -1.38 -10.23 11.80
CA PHE A 112 -2.62 -9.57 11.39
C PHE A 112 -3.76 -9.81 12.40
N ILE A 113 -4.02 -11.07 12.75
CA ILE A 113 -5.04 -11.49 13.71
C ILE A 113 -4.79 -10.88 15.09
N TRP A 114 -3.54 -10.92 15.57
CA TRP A 114 -3.16 -10.33 16.85
C TRP A 114 -3.40 -8.81 16.87
N THR A 115 -3.09 -8.12 15.78
CA THR A 115 -3.32 -6.67 15.65
C THR A 115 -4.81 -6.33 15.76
N ILE A 116 -5.68 -7.07 15.08
CA ILE A 116 -7.13 -6.85 15.11
C ILE A 116 -7.73 -7.21 16.47
N ALA A 117 -7.35 -8.36 17.03
CA ALA A 117 -7.88 -8.85 18.29
C ALA A 117 -7.52 -7.94 19.49
N THR A 118 -6.33 -7.33 19.46
CA THR A 118 -5.81 -6.50 20.56
C THR A 118 -6.13 -5.01 20.39
N HIS A 119 -5.92 -4.44 19.20
CA HIS A 119 -5.97 -2.98 19.02
C HIS A 119 -7.30 -2.49 18.46
N GLY A 120 -8.17 -3.39 17.98
CA GLY A 120 -9.51 -3.04 17.54
C GLY A 120 -9.54 -1.98 16.43
N ARG A 121 -8.49 -1.91 15.60
CA ARG A 121 -8.40 -0.98 14.47
C ARG A 121 -9.57 -1.20 13.50
N GLU A 122 -10.07 -0.12 12.92
CA GLU A 122 -11.00 -0.20 11.80
C GLU A 122 -10.33 -0.93 10.64
N LEU A 123 -10.94 -2.04 10.23
CA LEU A 123 -10.50 -2.77 9.06
C LEU A 123 -10.85 -1.99 7.80
N THR A 124 -10.06 -2.15 6.75
CA THR A 124 -10.49 -1.83 5.39
C THR A 124 -11.32 -2.98 4.82
N VAL A 125 -12.13 -2.73 3.78
CA VAL A 125 -12.92 -3.79 3.10
C VAL A 125 -12.03 -4.99 2.70
N PRO A 126 -10.86 -4.80 2.04
CA PRO A 126 -9.98 -5.93 1.72
C PRO A 126 -9.43 -6.67 2.94
N GLN A 127 -9.25 -5.99 4.08
CA GLN A 127 -8.81 -6.63 5.32
C GLN A 127 -9.93 -7.47 5.95
N ALA A 128 -11.19 -7.02 5.85
CA ALA A 128 -12.34 -7.77 6.31
C ALA A 128 -12.56 -9.03 5.45
N ASP A 129 -12.45 -8.90 4.12
CA ASP A 129 -12.53 -10.05 3.21
C ASP A 129 -11.42 -11.07 3.53
N TRP A 130 -10.19 -10.60 3.75
CA TRP A 130 -9.09 -11.47 4.11
C TRP A 130 -9.28 -12.17 5.47
N LEU A 131 -9.90 -11.48 6.44
CA LEU A 131 -10.26 -12.09 7.73
C LEU A 131 -11.32 -13.18 7.56
N ALA A 132 -12.30 -12.97 6.68
CA ALA A 132 -13.30 -13.98 6.34
C ALA A 132 -12.66 -15.22 5.70
N ASP A 133 -11.75 -15.03 4.73
CA ASP A 133 -11.04 -16.14 4.08
C ASP A 133 -10.23 -16.99 5.08
N ILE A 134 -9.55 -16.35 6.04
CA ILE A 134 -8.81 -17.07 7.09
C ILE A 134 -9.78 -17.87 7.97
N THR A 135 -10.92 -17.28 8.33
CA THR A 135 -11.93 -17.91 9.18
C THR A 135 -12.54 -19.12 8.49
N ASP A 136 -13.00 -18.96 7.25
CA ASP A 136 -13.56 -20.04 6.42
C ASP A 136 -12.57 -21.21 6.26
N ARG A 137 -11.28 -20.91 6.08
CA ARG A 137 -10.25 -21.94 5.99
C ARG A 137 -10.09 -22.68 7.30
N LEU A 138 -10.09 -21.97 8.43
CA LEU A 138 -9.98 -22.61 9.74
C LEU A 138 -11.17 -23.53 10.04
N GLU A 139 -12.39 -23.06 9.76
CA GLU A 139 -13.62 -23.86 9.94
C GLU A 139 -13.64 -25.10 9.04
N LYS A 140 -13.18 -24.99 7.79
CA LYS A 140 -13.11 -26.14 6.86
C LYS A 140 -12.16 -27.23 7.33
N GLU A 141 -11.00 -26.90 7.90
CA GLU A 141 -10.09 -27.95 8.38
C GLU A 141 -10.48 -28.46 9.79
N ASP A 142 -11.22 -27.69 10.59
CA ASP A 142 -11.86 -28.19 11.82
C ASP A 142 -12.94 -29.24 11.49
N GLY A 143 -13.79 -28.96 10.50
CA GLY A 143 -14.82 -29.91 10.04
C GLY A 143 -14.26 -31.19 9.42
N ARG A 144 -13.03 -31.15 8.87
CA ARG A 144 -12.32 -32.34 8.36
C ARG A 144 -11.66 -33.18 9.45
N THR A 145 -11.44 -32.63 10.64
CA THR A 145 -10.75 -33.34 11.74
C THR A 145 -11.72 -34.21 12.56
N CYS A 146 -13.03 -34.05 12.36
CA CYS A 146 -14.10 -34.79 13.05
C CYS A 146 -14.79 -35.87 12.18
N ALA A 147 -14.23 -36.22 11.01
CA ALA A 147 -14.69 -37.31 10.15
C ALA A 147 -13.61 -38.39 10.07
#